data_AF-A0A177WPS2-F1
#
_entry.id   AF-A0A177WPS2-F1
#
_cell.length_a   1.000
_cell.length_b   1.000
_cell.length_c   1.000
_cell.angle_alpha   90.00
_cell.angle_beta   90.00
_cell.angle_gamma   90.00
#
_symmetry.space_group_name_H-M   'P 1'
#
loop_
_entity.id
_entity.type
_entity.pdbx_description
1 polymer ?
#
loop_
_entity_poly.entity_id
_entity_poly.type
_entity_poly.pdbx_seq_one_letter_code
_entity_poly.pdbx_strand_id
1 'polypeptide(L)'
;MSFRKLSVNILPLKESLSNDKVADMFSRLLQTQPQIEHFVVDKPLDGSIIAFLLQPGEMMASDGYGWMDDDSLTRVTLDNGIEMEIFTRKLGFSPNETCVSIKRSRYRLVANPMLNLVHYLAVPQDAAMKVIPHAIKAMPRASIMTAPQRQQAYVPDSSHAGSGNYAAKRTGDDPHNSSYYARKRPRAQPQARLVSQVKVIEEEKDLSGDELDQGYTRVISLERYKRNHMFIDLLFSPYSASAIRESKQFPGITPEHIQQMKLHLEKSEKDFDDTRNQYLKEIEEINKAATAEWKCIEEIRHVRTAKDLDVLQEKAQRRLGTKLVPKGPTVTIVNLDHSTSPLKTTTSTMLMPVKSDHT
;
A
#
# COMPACT_ATOMS: atom_id res chain seq x y z
N MET A 1 17.90 4.86 -7.52
CA MET A 1 16.83 5.41 -8.39
C MET A 1 15.77 6.09 -7.52
N SER A 2 15.43 7.34 -7.83
CA SER A 2 14.36 8.11 -7.19
C SER A 2 13.18 8.27 -8.15
N PHE A 3 11.99 8.49 -7.62
CA PHE A 3 10.80 8.81 -8.42
C PHE A 3 10.89 10.27 -8.88
N ARG A 4 10.51 10.55 -10.13
CA ARG A 4 10.23 11.91 -10.60
C ARG A 4 8.78 12.23 -10.25
N LYS A 5 8.55 12.50 -8.97
CA LYS A 5 7.23 12.73 -8.38
C LYS A 5 6.68 14.07 -8.85
N LEU A 6 5.39 14.12 -9.12
CA LEU A 6 4.68 15.37 -9.36
C LEU A 6 4.30 16.01 -8.03
N SER A 7 4.60 17.30 -7.86
CA SER A 7 4.31 18.09 -6.67
C SER A 7 2.81 18.39 -6.54
N VAL A 8 2.02 17.35 -6.29
CA VAL A 8 0.55 17.42 -6.15
C VAL A 8 0.15 16.80 -4.82
N ASN A 9 -0.72 17.51 -4.10
CA ASN A 9 -1.35 16.99 -2.89
C ASN A 9 -2.53 16.10 -3.28
N ILE A 10 -2.27 14.80 -3.36
CA ILE A 10 -3.32 13.80 -3.52
C ILE A 10 -3.64 13.24 -2.15
N LEU A 11 -4.89 13.37 -1.72
CA LEU A 11 -5.35 12.84 -0.45
C LEU A 11 -5.29 11.30 -0.45
N PRO A 12 -4.80 10.66 0.62
CA PRO A 12 -4.84 9.21 0.73
C PRO A 12 -6.28 8.68 0.68
N LEU A 13 -6.46 7.52 0.05
CA LEU A 13 -7.74 6.83 -0.06
C LEU A 13 -7.57 5.34 0.22
N LYS A 14 -8.25 4.83 1.26
CA LYS A 14 -8.13 3.43 1.72
C LYS A 14 -9.02 2.43 0.96
N GLU A 15 -9.70 2.88 -0.07
CA GLU A 15 -10.57 2.07 -0.93
C GLU A 15 -9.98 1.98 -2.33
N SER A 16 -10.24 0.89 -3.05
CA SER A 16 -9.80 0.75 -4.44
C SER A 16 -10.35 1.88 -5.32
N LEU A 17 -9.47 2.48 -6.12
CA LEU A 17 -9.87 3.50 -7.08
C LEU A 17 -10.68 2.90 -8.23
N SER A 18 -11.84 3.48 -8.52
CA SER A 18 -12.59 3.19 -9.75
C SER A 18 -11.86 3.75 -10.98
N ASN A 19 -12.04 3.12 -12.13
CA ASN A 19 -11.36 3.54 -13.36
C ASN A 19 -11.72 4.99 -13.76
N ASP A 20 -12.98 5.40 -13.56
CA ASP A 20 -13.42 6.77 -13.83
C ASP A 20 -12.75 7.80 -12.92
N LYS A 21 -12.57 7.46 -11.64
CA LYS A 21 -11.88 8.33 -10.69
C LYS A 21 -10.42 8.50 -11.06
N VAL A 22 -9.76 7.42 -11.48
CA VAL A 22 -8.37 7.49 -11.98
C VAL A 22 -8.28 8.37 -13.23
N ALA A 23 -9.23 8.24 -14.16
CA ALA A 23 -9.29 9.08 -15.36
C ALA A 23 -9.46 10.58 -15.01
N ASP A 24 -10.37 10.92 -14.09
CA ASP A 24 -10.53 12.30 -13.59
C ASP A 24 -9.23 12.84 -12.96
N MET A 25 -8.53 12.01 -12.17
CA MET A 25 -7.25 12.39 -11.59
C MET A 25 -6.20 12.68 -12.66
N PHE A 26 -6.10 11.87 -13.72
CA PHE A 26 -5.20 12.16 -14.84
C PHE A 26 -5.58 13.45 -15.55
N SER A 27 -6.86 13.69 -15.84
CA SER A 27 -7.31 14.94 -16.48
C SER A 27 -6.91 16.17 -15.67
N ARG A 28 -7.07 16.12 -14.34
CA ARG A 28 -6.63 17.21 -13.44
C ARG A 28 -5.12 17.41 -13.48
N LEU A 29 -4.34 16.33 -13.46
CA LEU A 29 -2.87 16.39 -13.51
C LEU A 29 -2.37 16.99 -14.83
N LEU A 30 -2.99 16.61 -15.96
CA LEU A 30 -2.65 17.14 -17.28
C LEU A 30 -3.00 18.63 -17.41
N GLN A 31 -4.08 19.07 -16.77
CA GLN A 31 -4.49 20.48 -16.78
C GLN A 31 -3.59 21.37 -15.90
N THR A 32 -3.13 20.86 -14.76
CA THR A 32 -2.37 21.65 -13.78
C THR A 32 -0.86 21.71 -14.02
N GLN A 33 -0.30 20.81 -14.84
CA GLN A 33 1.15 20.72 -15.14
C GLN A 33 2.05 20.95 -13.90
N PRO A 34 1.96 20.07 -12.89
CA PRO A 34 2.67 20.25 -11.63
C PRO A 34 4.19 20.18 -11.80
N GLN A 35 4.90 20.85 -10.88
CA GLN A 35 6.37 20.77 -10.81
C GLN A 35 6.82 19.33 -10.54
N ILE A 36 8.04 19.01 -10.99
CA ILE A 36 8.63 17.68 -10.86
C ILE A 36 9.70 17.74 -9.77
N GLU A 37 9.60 16.84 -8.80
CA GLU A 37 10.55 16.68 -7.70
C GLU A 37 11.13 15.26 -7.71
N HIS A 38 12.43 15.13 -7.45
CA HIS A 38 13.04 13.83 -7.20
C HIS A 38 12.75 13.39 -5.76
N PHE A 39 11.98 12.31 -5.61
CA PHE A 39 11.53 11.82 -4.32
C PHE A 39 11.83 10.33 -4.15
N VAL A 40 12.36 9.94 -2.99
CA VAL A 40 12.53 8.52 -2.66
C VAL A 40 11.28 8.04 -1.95
N VAL A 41 10.58 7.09 -2.56
CA VAL A 41 9.42 6.42 -1.98
C VAL A 41 9.93 5.22 -1.18
N ASP A 42 9.71 5.21 0.13
CA ASP A 42 10.04 4.07 1.02
C ASP A 42 8.81 3.72 1.86
N LYS A 43 8.23 2.55 1.58
CA LYS A 43 7.07 1.95 2.25
C LYS A 43 5.92 2.95 2.50
N PRO A 44 5.25 3.43 1.43
CA PRO A 44 4.09 4.31 1.55
C PRO A 44 3.01 3.71 2.43
N LEU A 45 2.37 4.57 3.23
CA LEU A 45 1.26 4.17 4.10
C LEU A 45 0.05 3.69 3.28
N ASP A 46 -0.82 2.92 3.93
CA ASP A 46 -2.11 2.52 3.40
C ASP A 46 -2.91 3.72 2.85
N GLY A 47 -3.42 3.55 1.64
CA GLY A 47 -4.17 4.55 0.89
C GLY A 47 -3.32 5.58 0.17
N SER A 48 -1.99 5.55 0.27
CA SER A 48 -1.13 6.54 -0.38
C SER A 48 -1.28 6.49 -1.90
N ILE A 49 -1.47 7.66 -2.51
CA ILE A 49 -1.51 7.83 -3.97
C ILE A 49 -0.41 8.79 -4.38
N ILE A 50 0.39 8.39 -5.37
CA ILE A 50 1.54 9.16 -5.85
C ILE A 50 1.48 9.26 -7.36
N ALA A 51 1.53 10.48 -7.90
CA ALA A 51 1.70 10.73 -9.31
C ALA A 51 3.19 10.97 -9.63
N PHE A 52 3.69 10.36 -10.70
CA PHE A 52 5.09 10.44 -11.09
C PHE A 52 5.28 10.25 -12.60
N LEU A 53 6.45 10.64 -13.10
CA LEU A 53 6.86 10.45 -14.48
C LEU A 53 7.83 9.28 -14.61
N LEU A 54 7.60 8.45 -15.64
CA LEU A 54 8.44 7.31 -15.99
C LEU A 54 8.67 7.31 -17.50
N GLN A 55 9.92 7.30 -17.97
CA GLN A 55 10.16 7.24 -19.41
C GLN A 55 9.70 5.88 -19.97
N PRO A 56 9.27 5.80 -21.24
CA PRO A 56 9.04 4.53 -21.91
C PRO A 56 10.30 3.65 -21.85
N GLY A 57 10.16 2.42 -21.34
CA GLY A 57 11.28 1.48 -21.15
C GLY A 57 12.04 1.64 -19.82
N GLU A 58 11.80 2.69 -19.05
CA GLU A 58 12.37 2.86 -17.72
C GLU A 58 11.66 1.94 -16.71
N MET A 59 12.43 1.26 -15.87
CA MET A 59 11.88 0.48 -14.77
C MET A 59 11.51 1.40 -13.60
N MET A 60 10.38 1.12 -12.95
CA MET A 60 9.99 1.89 -11.78
C MET A 60 10.98 1.70 -10.64
N ALA A 61 11.33 2.80 -9.97
CA ALA A 61 12.17 2.75 -8.78
C ALA A 61 11.51 1.90 -7.67
N SER A 62 12.34 1.26 -6.84
CA SER A 62 11.87 0.48 -5.69
C SER A 62 11.17 1.39 -4.68
N ASP A 63 10.03 0.93 -4.18
CA ASP A 63 9.15 1.61 -3.23
C ASP A 63 9.32 1.11 -1.79
N GLY A 64 10.42 0.41 -1.51
CA GLY A 64 10.76 -0.12 -0.17
C GLY A 64 10.09 -1.43 0.22
N TYR A 65 8.99 -1.80 -0.44
CA TYR A 65 8.31 -3.09 -0.25
C TYR A 65 9.00 -4.23 -1.01
N GLY A 66 8.89 -5.43 -0.44
CA GLY A 66 9.21 -6.68 -1.11
C GLY A 66 7.99 -7.21 -1.84
N TRP A 67 8.20 -7.98 -2.92
CA TRP A 67 7.12 -8.50 -3.76
C TRP A 67 7.38 -9.97 -4.12
N MET A 68 6.36 -10.82 -4.00
CA MET A 68 6.42 -12.23 -4.43
C MET A 68 5.81 -12.47 -5.82
N ASP A 69 5.09 -11.48 -6.35
CA ASP A 69 4.47 -11.52 -7.68
C ASP A 69 5.11 -10.52 -8.66
N ASP A 70 4.87 -10.78 -9.94
CA ASP A 70 5.18 -9.84 -11.01
C ASP A 70 3.98 -8.91 -11.24
N ASP A 71 4.18 -7.85 -12.04
CA ASP A 71 3.08 -6.97 -12.42
C ASP A 71 2.08 -7.73 -13.31
N SER A 72 0.83 -7.86 -12.85
CA SER A 72 -0.27 -8.29 -13.70
C SER A 72 -0.83 -7.10 -14.47
N LEU A 73 -0.67 -7.08 -15.80
CA LEU A 73 -1.20 -6.02 -16.66
C LEU A 73 -2.66 -6.29 -17.03
N THR A 74 -3.52 -5.30 -16.82
CA THR A 74 -4.89 -5.27 -17.31
C THR A 74 -5.09 -4.01 -18.16
N ARG A 75 -5.67 -4.15 -19.35
CA ARG A 75 -6.07 -3.03 -20.21
C ARG A 75 -7.56 -2.79 -20.08
N VAL A 76 -7.93 -1.52 -19.92
CA VAL A 76 -9.30 -1.08 -19.78
C VAL A 76 -9.55 0.05 -20.76
N THR A 77 -10.62 -0.07 -21.55
CA THR A 77 -11.14 1.00 -22.39
C THR A 77 -12.33 1.63 -21.66
N LEU A 78 -12.26 2.93 -21.38
CA LEU A 78 -13.30 3.70 -20.73
C LEU A 78 -14.37 4.15 -21.75
N ASP A 79 -15.54 4.57 -21.26
CA ASP A 79 -16.68 5.00 -22.10
C ASP A 79 -16.34 6.19 -23.02
N ASN A 80 -15.36 7.00 -22.66
CA ASN A 80 -14.85 8.12 -23.45
C ASN A 80 -13.77 7.71 -24.48
N GLY A 81 -13.53 6.41 -24.67
CA GLY A 81 -12.52 5.88 -25.59
C GLY A 81 -11.08 6.00 -25.09
N ILE A 82 -10.87 6.49 -23.86
CA ILE A 82 -9.53 6.53 -23.26
C ILE A 82 -9.13 5.11 -22.87
N GLU A 83 -7.98 4.68 -23.37
CA GLU A 83 -7.36 3.43 -22.98
C GLU A 83 -6.40 3.62 -21.80
N MET A 84 -6.54 2.76 -20.80
CA MET A 84 -5.73 2.76 -19.59
C MET A 84 -5.14 1.37 -19.34
N GLU A 85 -3.89 1.36 -18.92
CA GLU A 85 -3.15 0.18 -18.47
C GLU A 85 -3.02 0.20 -16.94
N ILE A 86 -3.33 -0.94 -16.31
CA ILE A 86 -3.27 -1.14 -14.87
C ILE A 86 -2.29 -2.27 -14.57
N PHE A 87 -1.19 -1.96 -13.90
CA PHE A 87 -0.20 -2.91 -13.42
C PHE A 87 -0.45 -3.16 -11.95
N THR A 88 -0.86 -4.37 -11.59
CA THR A 88 -1.18 -4.72 -10.20
C THR A 88 -0.17 -5.70 -9.62
N ARG A 89 0.25 -5.45 -8.39
CA ARG A 89 0.88 -6.43 -7.50
C ARG A 89 0.07 -6.56 -6.23
N LYS A 90 -0.15 -7.78 -5.79
CA LYS A 90 -1.01 -8.13 -4.66
C LYS A 90 -0.23 -8.71 -3.49
N LEU A 91 1.00 -9.18 -3.71
CA LEU A 91 1.77 -9.95 -2.73
C LEU A 91 2.95 -9.14 -2.18
N GLY A 92 2.67 -7.94 -1.67
CA GLY A 92 3.66 -7.03 -1.09
C GLY A 92 3.84 -7.21 0.42
N PHE A 93 5.06 -7.03 0.92
CA PHE A 93 5.40 -7.16 2.35
C PHE A 93 6.58 -6.27 2.76
N SER A 94 6.65 -5.90 4.04
CA SER A 94 7.75 -5.13 4.63
C SER A 94 8.88 -6.06 5.12
N PRO A 95 10.09 -5.54 5.42
CA PRO A 95 11.11 -6.33 6.10
C PRO A 95 10.57 -6.89 7.42
N ASN A 96 10.89 -8.16 7.70
CA ASN A 96 10.50 -8.90 8.90
C ASN A 96 9.01 -9.27 9.01
N GLU A 97 8.17 -8.92 8.03
CA GLU A 97 6.79 -9.41 7.99
C GLU A 97 6.75 -10.86 7.51
N THR A 98 5.95 -11.68 8.18
CA THR A 98 5.75 -13.09 7.84
C THR A 98 4.54 -13.31 6.92
N CYS A 99 3.73 -12.27 6.70
CA CYS A 99 2.55 -12.29 5.83
C CYS A 99 2.53 -11.07 4.90
N VAL A 100 1.85 -11.20 3.78
CA VAL A 100 1.54 -10.11 2.83
C VAL A 100 0.70 -9.05 3.52
N SER A 101 1.08 -7.79 3.35
CA SER A 101 0.46 -6.65 4.02
C SER A 101 0.03 -5.52 3.08
N ILE A 102 0.52 -5.50 1.84
CA ILE A 102 0.25 -4.40 0.91
C ILE A 102 -0.01 -4.91 -0.52
N LYS A 103 -0.92 -4.23 -1.22
CA LYS A 103 -1.12 -4.31 -2.66
C LYS A 103 -0.82 -2.95 -3.31
N ARG A 104 -0.36 -2.98 -4.55
CA ARG A 104 -0.02 -1.81 -5.36
C ARG A 104 -0.66 -1.89 -6.72
N SER A 105 -1.35 -0.84 -7.12
CA SER A 105 -1.88 -0.66 -8.47
C SER A 105 -1.25 0.57 -9.11
N ARG A 106 -0.59 0.39 -10.25
CA ARG A 106 -0.04 1.48 -11.07
C ARG A 106 -0.88 1.64 -12.32
N TYR A 107 -1.37 2.85 -12.52
CA TYR A 107 -2.21 3.25 -13.63
C TYR A 107 -1.38 4.09 -14.62
N ARG A 108 -1.65 3.91 -15.90
CA ARG A 108 -1.03 4.64 -17.00
C ARG A 108 -2.03 4.83 -18.13
N LEU A 109 -2.15 6.05 -18.65
CA LEU A 109 -2.92 6.28 -19.87
C LEU A 109 -2.08 5.87 -21.09
N VAL A 110 -2.69 5.16 -22.04
CA VAL A 110 -2.00 4.77 -23.29
C VAL A 110 -1.62 6.02 -24.10
N ALA A 111 -2.50 7.02 -24.11
CA ALA A 111 -2.27 8.30 -24.79
C ALA A 111 -1.13 9.14 -24.16
N ASN A 112 -0.81 8.93 -22.87
CA ASN A 112 0.29 9.60 -22.21
C ASN A 112 1.09 8.58 -21.35
N PRO A 113 2.02 7.83 -21.98
CA PRO A 113 2.69 6.72 -21.32
C PRO A 113 3.69 7.17 -20.25
N MET A 114 4.04 8.46 -20.22
CA MET A 114 4.98 9.00 -19.25
C MET A 114 4.33 9.26 -17.89
N LEU A 115 3.05 9.65 -17.89
CA LEU A 115 2.33 10.00 -16.67
C LEU A 115 1.78 8.74 -16.00
N ASN A 116 2.23 8.48 -14.77
CA ASN A 116 1.84 7.31 -14.00
C ASN A 116 1.26 7.73 -12.66
N LEU A 117 0.30 6.95 -12.18
CA LEU A 117 -0.26 7.08 -10.84
C LEU A 117 -0.13 5.74 -10.14
N VAL A 118 0.40 5.72 -8.92
CA VAL A 118 0.50 4.51 -8.10
C VAL A 118 -0.32 4.66 -6.84
N HIS A 119 -1.05 3.61 -6.48
CA HIS A 119 -1.90 3.54 -5.32
C HIS A 119 -1.53 2.32 -4.47
N TYR A 120 -1.33 2.55 -3.18
CA TYR A 120 -1.00 1.54 -2.19
C TYR A 120 -2.18 1.29 -1.28
N LEU A 121 -2.50 0.02 -1.02
CA LEU A 121 -3.58 -0.37 -0.13
C LEU A 121 -3.15 -1.52 0.77
N ALA A 122 -3.54 -1.47 2.03
CA ALA A 122 -3.33 -2.56 2.95
C ALA A 122 -4.11 -3.80 2.52
N VAL A 123 -3.52 -4.96 2.80
CA VAL A 123 -4.19 -6.26 2.71
C VAL A 123 -4.67 -6.61 4.12
N PRO A 124 -5.98 -6.80 4.33
CA PRO A 124 -6.54 -7.26 5.61
C PRO A 124 -5.88 -8.56 6.08
N GLN A 125 -5.64 -8.69 7.39
CA GLN A 125 -4.90 -9.85 7.96
C GLN A 125 -5.60 -11.19 7.75
N ASP A 126 -6.93 -11.18 7.68
CA ASP A 126 -7.77 -12.35 7.36
C ASP A 126 -7.57 -12.84 5.93
N ALA A 127 -7.20 -11.95 5.00
CA ALA A 127 -6.88 -12.26 3.62
C ALA A 127 -5.36 -12.40 3.35
N ALA A 128 -4.53 -12.22 4.38
CA ALA A 128 -3.07 -12.15 4.22
C ALA A 128 -2.44 -13.54 4.07
N MET A 129 -1.76 -13.75 2.95
CA MET A 129 -0.98 -14.97 2.69
C MET A 129 0.39 -14.90 3.37
N LYS A 130 0.93 -16.04 3.82
CA LYS A 130 2.31 -16.10 4.35
C LYS A 130 3.34 -15.76 3.27
N VAL A 131 4.39 -15.05 3.67
CA VAL A 131 5.56 -14.78 2.82
C VAL A 131 6.34 -16.07 2.64
N ILE A 132 6.62 -16.42 1.39
CA ILE A 132 7.35 -17.63 1.01
C ILE A 132 8.74 -17.19 0.53
N PRO A 133 9.83 -17.45 1.29
CA PRO A 133 11.16 -16.90 0.99
C PRO A 133 11.68 -17.16 -0.42
N HIS A 134 11.42 -18.36 -0.97
CA HIS A 134 11.86 -18.73 -2.31
C HIS A 134 10.98 -18.16 -3.44
N ALA A 135 9.81 -17.59 -3.11
CA ALA A 135 8.93 -16.93 -4.07
C ALA A 135 9.17 -15.42 -4.16
N ILE A 136 10.11 -14.87 -3.38
CA ILE A 136 10.40 -13.43 -3.38
C ILE A 136 11.08 -13.04 -4.70
N LYS A 137 10.44 -12.15 -5.45
CA LYS A 137 10.92 -11.61 -6.74
C LYS A 137 11.57 -10.24 -6.59
N ALA A 138 11.12 -9.45 -5.62
CA ALA A 138 11.75 -8.20 -5.23
C ALA A 138 11.97 -8.18 -3.72
N MET A 139 13.21 -7.92 -3.30
CA MET A 139 13.54 -7.88 -1.88
C MET A 139 13.07 -6.56 -1.24
N PRO A 140 12.49 -6.62 -0.02
CA PRO A 140 12.13 -5.42 0.70
C PRO A 140 13.39 -4.66 1.13
N ARG A 141 13.30 -3.33 1.20
CA ARG A 141 14.39 -2.50 1.71
C ARG A 141 14.23 -2.29 3.21
N ALA A 142 15.33 -2.44 3.97
CA ALA A 142 15.37 -1.95 5.35
C ALA A 142 15.02 -0.46 5.36
N SER A 143 14.20 -0.01 6.32
CA SER A 143 13.75 1.39 6.32
C SER A 143 14.94 2.34 6.36
N ILE A 144 14.88 3.39 5.56
CA ILE A 144 15.95 4.41 5.50
C ILE A 144 15.98 5.22 6.81
N MET A 145 14.91 5.19 7.60
CA MET A 145 14.90 5.71 8.96
C MET A 145 15.48 4.65 9.91
N THR A 146 16.64 4.97 10.49
CA THR A 146 17.41 4.15 11.44
C THR A 146 18.28 3.08 10.77
N ALA A 147 19.44 3.52 10.25
CA ALA A 147 20.62 2.72 10.56
C ALA A 147 20.71 2.69 12.10
N PRO A 148 20.70 1.53 12.78
CA PRO A 148 21.25 1.51 14.11
C PRO A 148 22.66 2.09 13.96
N GLN A 149 22.99 3.13 14.71
CA GLN A 149 24.39 3.38 15.03
C GLN A 149 24.91 2.03 15.52
N ARG A 150 25.61 1.30 14.66
CA ARG A 150 26.62 0.38 15.14
C ARG A 150 27.50 1.29 15.97
N GLN A 151 27.34 1.21 17.28
CA GLN A 151 28.41 1.53 18.20
C GLN A 151 29.58 0.72 17.68
N GLN A 152 30.46 1.38 16.93
CA GLN A 152 31.77 0.86 16.62
C GLN A 152 32.45 0.77 17.98
N ALA A 153 32.25 -0.36 18.64
CA ALA A 153 33.12 -0.80 19.71
C ALA A 153 34.51 -0.81 19.08
N TYR A 154 35.31 0.15 19.53
CA TYR A 154 36.73 0.24 19.25
C TYR A 154 37.36 -1.08 19.71
N VAL A 155 37.65 -1.97 18.75
CA VAL A 155 38.49 -3.14 18.99
C VAL A 155 39.91 -2.68 18.68
N PRO A 156 40.82 -2.60 19.66
CA PRO A 156 42.21 -2.29 19.38
C PRO A 156 42.83 -3.45 18.61
N ASP A 157 43.39 -3.10 17.45
CA ASP A 157 44.16 -3.96 16.58
C ASP A 157 45.47 -4.38 17.27
N SER A 158 45.54 -5.63 17.73
CA SER A 158 46.78 -6.30 18.07
C SER A 158 47.07 -7.32 16.98
N SER A 159 47.78 -6.87 15.96
CA SER A 159 48.26 -7.68 14.86
C SER A 159 49.37 -8.66 15.30
N HIS A 160 49.36 -9.85 14.68
CA HIS A 160 50.41 -10.88 14.59
C HIS A 160 50.65 -11.76 15.83
N ALA A 161 50.68 -13.10 15.79
CA ALA A 161 50.72 -14.07 14.69
C ALA A 161 50.48 -15.49 15.24
N GLY A 162 50.17 -16.45 14.35
CA GLY A 162 50.72 -17.81 14.49
C GLY A 162 49.76 -18.97 14.82
N SER A 163 49.21 -19.55 13.75
CA SER A 163 48.93 -20.98 13.47
C SER A 163 49.37 -22.09 14.46
N GLY A 164 48.53 -23.14 14.56
CA GLY A 164 48.92 -24.53 14.90
C GLY A 164 47.84 -25.28 15.70
N ASN A 165 47.01 -26.16 15.13
CA ASN A 165 47.27 -27.57 14.80
C ASN A 165 48.07 -28.35 15.87
N TYR A 166 47.35 -29.20 16.62
CA TYR A 166 47.94 -30.26 17.45
C TYR A 166 47.90 -31.59 16.68
N ALA A 167 49.06 -32.03 16.23
CA ALA A 167 49.35 -33.44 15.96
C ALA A 167 50.74 -33.75 16.51
N ALA A 168 50.81 -34.88 17.19
CA ALA A 168 51.89 -35.28 18.08
C ALA A 168 53.18 -35.73 17.37
N LYS A 169 54.23 -35.83 18.21
CA LYS A 169 55.44 -36.69 18.15
C LYS A 169 56.77 -36.05 17.74
N ARG A 170 57.66 -36.09 18.77
CA ARG A 170 59.01 -36.70 18.80
C ARG A 170 60.25 -35.79 18.61
N THR A 171 61.05 -35.87 19.68
CA THR A 171 62.52 -36.07 19.77
C THR A 171 63.48 -34.94 19.36
N GLY A 172 64.31 -34.55 20.34
CA GLY A 172 65.77 -34.64 20.18
C GLY A 172 66.55 -33.32 20.09
N ASP A 173 67.43 -33.13 21.08
CA ASP A 173 68.76 -32.52 21.00
C ASP A 173 68.94 -30.99 20.82
N ASP A 174 69.21 -30.31 21.95
CA ASP A 174 70.50 -29.70 22.37
C ASP A 174 71.36 -28.79 21.41
N PRO A 175 72.31 -27.96 21.93
CA PRO A 175 72.22 -26.48 21.86
C PRO A 175 73.47 -25.77 21.32
N HIS A 176 73.43 -24.42 21.18
CA HIS A 176 74.52 -23.41 21.18
C HIS A 176 74.05 -22.15 20.40
N ASN A 177 74.61 -20.93 20.46
CA ASN A 177 75.44 -20.12 21.36
C ASN A 177 75.57 -18.75 20.64
N SER A 178 75.90 -17.71 21.40
CA SER A 178 76.61 -16.49 20.96
C SER A 178 75.81 -15.32 20.37
N SER A 179 75.66 -14.31 21.24
CA SER A 179 75.88 -12.86 21.08
C SER A 179 76.18 -12.29 19.68
N TYR A 180 75.65 -11.08 19.39
CA TYR A 180 76.44 -9.82 19.31
C TYR A 180 75.62 -8.62 18.74
N TYR A 181 75.85 -7.43 19.33
CA TYR A 181 75.49 -6.04 18.92
C TYR A 181 74.01 -5.62 18.92
N ALA A 182 73.50 -4.75 19.80
CA ALA A 182 73.81 -3.32 20.03
C ALA A 182 73.59 -2.40 18.82
N ARG A 183 72.48 -1.62 18.80
CA ARG A 183 72.54 -0.13 18.82
C ARG A 183 71.16 0.57 18.87
N LYS A 184 71.15 1.53 19.77
CA LYS A 184 70.27 2.65 20.13
C LYS A 184 69.46 3.34 19.02
N ARG A 185 68.24 3.74 19.42
CA ARG A 185 67.41 4.83 18.86
C ARG A 185 68.12 6.19 18.92
N PRO A 186 67.65 7.17 18.12
CA PRO A 186 67.23 8.44 18.73
C PRO A 186 65.85 8.94 18.25
N ARG A 187 65.42 10.02 18.91
CA ARG A 187 64.07 10.55 19.14
C ARG A 187 63.99 11.99 18.61
N ALA A 188 62.79 12.42 18.17
CA ALA A 188 62.25 13.81 18.16
C ALA A 188 62.96 14.86 17.26
N GLN A 189 62.34 15.89 16.65
CA GLN A 189 61.04 16.56 16.78
C GLN A 189 60.83 17.53 15.54
N PRO A 190 59.75 18.35 15.45
CA PRO A 190 59.14 18.80 14.19
C PRO A 190 59.51 20.24 13.78
N GLN A 191 59.33 20.56 12.49
CA GLN A 191 59.13 21.94 12.02
C GLN A 191 58.20 21.99 10.80
N ALA A 192 57.37 23.05 10.77
CA ALA A 192 56.42 23.38 9.72
C ALA A 192 57.08 24.18 8.58
N ARG A 193 56.71 23.91 7.32
CA ARG A 193 56.19 24.88 6.33
C ARG A 193 56.03 24.27 4.91
N LEU A 194 54.80 24.42 4.40
CA LEU A 194 54.38 24.92 3.08
C LEU A 194 54.94 24.32 1.75
N VAL A 195 53.98 23.70 1.03
CA VAL A 195 53.64 23.77 -0.42
C VAL A 195 54.49 23.01 -1.45
N SER A 196 53.74 22.26 -2.26
CA SER A 196 54.04 21.82 -3.63
C SER A 196 55.09 20.71 -3.76
N GLN A 197 54.63 19.45 -3.75
CA GLN A 197 54.86 18.56 -4.89
C GLN A 197 53.64 17.64 -5.08
N VAL A 198 53.00 17.85 -6.22
CA VAL A 198 52.08 16.94 -6.89
C VAL A 198 52.79 15.60 -7.04
N LYS A 199 52.43 14.61 -6.21
CA LYS A 199 52.60 13.19 -6.53
C LYS A 199 51.26 12.68 -7.04
N VAL A 200 51.13 12.75 -8.35
CA VAL A 200 50.38 11.78 -9.15
C VAL A 200 50.90 10.38 -8.80
N ILE A 201 50.01 9.39 -8.91
CA ILE A 201 50.15 7.94 -8.62
C ILE A 201 49.49 7.54 -7.30
N GLU A 202 48.15 7.50 -7.31
CA GLU A 202 47.35 6.25 -7.29
C GLU A 202 45.92 6.60 -7.72
N GLU A 203 45.79 6.91 -9.02
CA GLU A 203 44.52 6.77 -9.74
C GLU A 203 44.32 5.28 -10.04
N GLU A 204 43.06 4.85 -10.09
CA GLU A 204 42.58 3.47 -10.31
C GLU A 204 42.41 2.58 -9.08
N LYS A 205 41.50 2.96 -8.17
CA LYS A 205 40.36 2.13 -7.74
C LYS A 205 39.45 2.97 -6.85
N ASP A 206 38.17 3.01 -7.20
CA ASP A 206 37.05 3.63 -6.46
C ASP A 206 36.69 5.10 -6.79
N LEU A 207 36.84 5.53 -8.05
CA LEU A 207 36.17 6.72 -8.60
C LEU A 207 34.88 6.34 -9.36
N SER A 208 34.09 5.42 -8.81
CA SER A 208 32.69 5.19 -9.22
C SER A 208 31.73 5.92 -8.27
N GLY A 209 32.04 7.17 -7.94
CA GLY A 209 31.11 8.11 -7.33
C GLY A 209 30.59 9.03 -8.43
N ASP A 210 29.29 9.28 -8.45
CA ASP A 210 28.73 10.25 -9.39
C ASP A 210 29.38 11.63 -9.18
N GLU A 211 29.43 12.45 -10.23
CA GLU A 211 29.96 13.82 -10.14
C GLU A 211 29.16 14.72 -9.17
N LEU A 212 28.03 14.22 -8.64
CA LEU A 212 27.18 14.90 -7.65
C LEU A 212 27.75 14.80 -6.22
N ASP A 213 28.42 13.70 -5.86
CA ASP A 213 28.88 13.46 -4.48
C ASP A 213 30.04 14.38 -4.02
N GLN A 214 30.89 14.83 -4.95
CA GLN A 214 32.11 15.58 -4.62
C GLN A 214 31.84 17.03 -4.21
N GLY A 215 30.80 17.67 -4.77
CA GLY A 215 30.40 19.03 -4.40
C GLY A 215 29.37 19.09 -3.26
N TYR A 216 28.47 18.11 -3.22
CA TYR A 216 27.28 18.16 -2.36
C TYR A 216 27.61 17.92 -0.87
N THR A 217 28.61 17.09 -0.56
CA THR A 217 29.00 16.79 0.82
C THR A 217 29.42 18.05 1.61
N ARG A 218 30.17 18.97 0.97
CA ARG A 218 30.59 20.23 1.59
C ARG A 218 29.40 21.16 1.83
N VAL A 219 28.47 21.24 0.87
CA VAL A 219 27.26 22.07 0.98
C VAL A 219 26.33 21.55 2.07
N ILE A 220 26.06 20.24 2.13
CA ILE A 220 25.27 19.63 3.23
C ILE A 220 25.92 19.93 4.57
N SER A 221 27.25 19.77 4.67
CA SER A 221 27.98 20.00 5.93
C SER A 221 27.85 21.45 6.38
N LEU A 222 27.96 22.39 5.45
CA LEU A 222 27.78 23.81 5.72
C LEU A 222 26.33 24.16 6.11
N GLU A 223 25.34 23.61 5.42
CA GLU A 223 23.92 23.82 5.76
C GLU A 223 23.54 23.19 7.11
N ARG A 224 24.10 22.02 7.44
CA ARG A 224 23.96 21.42 8.77
C ARG A 224 24.60 22.29 9.85
N TYR A 225 25.79 22.84 9.58
CA TYR A 225 26.48 23.75 10.49
C TYR A 225 25.65 25.01 10.76
N LYS A 226 25.16 25.68 9.71
CA LYS A 226 24.28 26.86 9.82
C LYS A 226 23.00 26.55 10.59
N ARG A 227 22.32 25.45 10.23
CA ARG A 227 21.07 25.04 10.89
C ARG A 227 21.28 24.71 12.37
N ASN A 228 22.36 24.02 12.71
CA ASN A 228 22.69 23.70 14.09
C ASN A 228 22.97 24.99 14.87
N HIS A 229 23.74 25.93 14.31
CA HIS A 229 23.92 27.23 14.94
C HIS A 229 22.62 28.01 15.13
N MET A 230 21.74 28.04 14.14
CA MET A 230 20.41 28.65 14.28
C MET A 230 19.60 28.02 15.42
N PHE A 231 19.68 26.70 15.61
CA PHE A 231 18.99 26.01 16.70
C PHE A 231 19.60 26.30 18.06
N ILE A 232 20.93 26.35 18.14
CA ILE A 232 21.64 26.73 19.36
C ILE A 232 21.29 28.17 19.75
N ASP A 233 21.28 29.09 18.78
CA ASP A 233 20.88 30.49 19.01
C ASP A 233 19.43 30.60 19.49
N LEU A 234 18.52 29.78 18.94
CA LEU A 234 17.13 29.72 19.38
C LEU A 234 17.02 29.17 20.82
N LEU A 235 17.82 28.16 21.16
CA LEU A 235 17.82 27.53 22.49
C LEU A 235 18.38 28.46 23.57
N PHE A 236 19.37 29.29 23.22
CA PHE A 236 19.92 30.34 24.07
C PHE A 236 19.21 31.69 23.90
N SER A 237 18.08 31.73 23.21
CA SER A 237 17.30 32.96 23.07
C SER A 237 16.78 33.44 24.44
N PRO A 238 16.59 34.76 24.63
CA PRO A 238 16.13 35.30 25.90
C PRO A 238 14.67 34.95 26.23
N TYR A 239 13.97 34.23 25.36
CA TYR A 239 12.58 33.83 25.55
C TYR A 239 12.50 32.62 26.48
N SER A 240 11.81 32.76 27.61
CA SER A 240 11.62 31.67 28.57
C SER A 240 10.73 30.56 27.98
N ALA A 241 11.05 29.30 28.29
CA ALA A 241 10.26 28.14 27.85
C ALA A 241 8.76 28.25 28.20
N SER A 242 8.43 28.91 29.32
CA SER A 242 7.05 29.15 29.77
C SER A 242 6.26 30.09 28.86
N ALA A 243 6.92 30.87 27.99
CA ALA A 243 6.28 31.76 27.03
C ALA A 243 5.90 31.06 25.71
N ILE A 244 6.36 29.82 25.50
CA ILE A 244 6.06 29.04 24.29
C ILE A 244 4.62 28.55 24.38
N ARG A 245 3.76 29.08 23.51
CA ARG A 245 2.38 28.61 23.34
C ARG A 245 2.30 27.67 22.15
N GLU A 246 1.44 26.67 22.25
CA GLU A 246 1.14 25.79 21.12
C GLU A 246 0.63 26.63 19.94
N SER A 247 1.21 26.40 18.76
CA SER A 247 0.70 27.00 17.53
C SER A 247 -0.72 26.52 17.30
N LYS A 248 -1.63 27.44 16.94
CA LYS A 248 -2.97 27.07 16.48
C LYS A 248 -2.82 26.07 15.33
N GLN A 249 -3.31 24.83 15.52
CA GLN A 249 -3.23 23.76 14.52
C GLN A 249 -3.90 24.15 13.19
N PHE A 250 -4.82 25.10 13.24
CA PHE A 250 -5.51 25.65 12.07
C PHE A 250 -5.49 27.19 12.10
N PRO A 251 -4.45 27.82 11.55
CA PRO A 251 -4.43 29.27 11.41
C PRO A 251 -5.50 29.69 10.39
N GLY A 252 -6.41 30.60 10.78
CA GLY A 252 -7.38 31.22 9.87
C GLY A 252 -8.83 30.73 9.96
N ILE A 253 -9.16 29.78 10.84
CA ILE A 253 -10.56 29.39 11.06
C ILE A 253 -11.31 30.52 11.78
N THR A 254 -12.26 31.14 11.09
CA THR A 254 -13.19 32.11 11.70
C THR A 254 -14.34 31.39 12.40
N PRO A 255 -15.00 32.04 13.39
CA PRO A 255 -16.19 31.48 14.05
C PRO A 255 -17.31 31.11 13.07
N GLU A 256 -17.41 31.82 11.94
CA GLU A 256 -18.38 31.56 10.88
C GLU A 256 -18.13 30.21 10.18
N HIS A 257 -16.87 29.87 9.90
CA HIS A 257 -16.52 28.56 9.35
C HIS A 257 -16.90 27.43 10.30
N ILE A 258 -16.74 27.64 11.61
CA ILE A 258 -17.16 26.65 12.62
C ILE A 258 -18.69 26.46 12.59
N GLN A 259 -19.45 27.55 12.46
CA GLN A 259 -20.91 27.46 12.34
C GLN A 259 -21.35 26.76 11.05
N GLN A 260 -20.71 27.05 9.92
CA GLN A 260 -20.99 26.36 8.66
C GLN A 260 -20.69 24.87 8.75
N MET A 261 -19.57 24.49 9.36
CA MET A 261 -19.22 23.08 9.58
C MET A 261 -20.25 22.37 10.48
N LYS A 262 -20.73 23.04 11.53
CA LYS A 262 -21.79 22.48 12.41
C LYS A 262 -23.10 22.28 11.65
N LEU A 263 -23.50 23.24 10.83
CA LEU A 263 -24.71 23.13 10.02
C LEU A 263 -24.59 22.01 8.99
N HIS A 264 -23.41 21.86 8.37
CA HIS A 264 -23.15 20.74 7.45
C HIS A 264 -23.19 19.38 8.17
N LEU A 265 -22.68 19.31 9.40
CA LEU A 265 -22.76 18.11 10.23
C LEU A 265 -24.21 17.72 10.50
N GLU A 266 -25.03 18.66 10.98
CA GLU A 266 -26.45 18.44 11.29
C GLU A 266 -27.24 18.00 10.04
N LYS A 267 -26.98 18.64 8.89
CA LYS A 267 -27.60 18.22 7.62
C LYS A 267 -27.20 16.79 7.26
N SER A 268 -25.92 16.45 7.36
CA SER A 268 -25.44 15.12 7.03
C SER A 268 -26.02 14.05 7.95
N GLU A 269 -26.14 14.34 9.26
CA GLU A 269 -26.75 13.43 10.23
C GLU A 269 -28.21 13.14 9.89
N LYS A 270 -28.97 14.18 9.51
CA LYS A 270 -30.36 14.02 9.06
C LYS A 270 -30.47 13.15 7.79
N ASP A 271 -29.63 13.40 6.80
CA ASP A 271 -29.63 12.62 5.56
C ASP A 271 -29.30 11.14 5.82
N PHE A 272 -28.41 10.86 6.79
CA PHE A 272 -28.12 9.50 7.24
C PHE A 272 -29.32 8.85 7.93
N ASP A 273 -30.02 9.55 8.82
CA ASP A 273 -31.18 9.03 9.51
C ASP A 273 -32.36 8.77 8.56
N ASP A 274 -32.60 9.66 7.60
CA ASP A 274 -33.64 9.50 6.58
C ASP A 274 -33.35 8.25 5.71
N THR A 275 -32.11 8.11 5.27
CA THR A 275 -31.66 6.94 4.48
C THR A 275 -31.77 5.64 5.28
N ARG A 276 -31.34 5.66 6.55
CA ARG A 276 -31.46 4.52 7.45
C ARG A 276 -32.91 4.11 7.65
N ASN A 277 -33.81 5.08 7.86
CA ASN A 277 -35.24 4.82 8.03
C ASN A 277 -35.87 4.26 6.75
N GLN A 278 -35.42 4.71 5.57
CA GLN A 278 -35.84 4.13 4.30
C GLN A 278 -35.45 2.64 4.22
N TYR A 279 -34.17 2.31 4.45
CA TYR A 279 -33.72 0.92 4.41
C TYR A 279 -34.42 0.03 5.45
N LEU A 280 -34.71 0.55 6.64
CA LEU A 280 -35.47 -0.21 7.64
C LEU A 280 -36.89 -0.55 7.17
N LYS A 281 -37.57 0.37 6.48
CA LYS A 281 -38.89 0.11 5.88
C LYS A 281 -38.80 -0.93 4.77
N GLU A 282 -37.82 -0.79 3.87
CA GLU A 282 -37.60 -1.76 2.79
C GLU A 282 -37.32 -3.17 3.34
N ILE A 283 -36.49 -3.28 4.39
CA ILE A 283 -36.22 -4.56 5.07
C ILE A 283 -37.51 -5.14 5.70
N GLU A 284 -38.35 -4.30 6.31
CA GLU A 284 -39.62 -4.76 6.88
C GLU A 284 -40.57 -5.29 5.79
N GLU A 285 -40.64 -4.61 4.65
CA GLU A 285 -41.43 -5.05 3.49
C GLU A 285 -40.91 -6.37 2.90
N ILE A 286 -39.59 -6.51 2.75
CA ILE A 286 -38.95 -7.76 2.30
C ILE A 286 -39.25 -8.89 3.28
N ASN A 287 -39.16 -8.66 4.59
CA ASN A 287 -39.47 -9.67 5.59
C ASN A 287 -40.97 -10.06 5.56
N LYS A 288 -41.88 -9.10 5.36
CA LYS A 288 -43.31 -9.39 5.17
C LYS A 288 -43.54 -10.24 3.92
N ALA A 289 -42.89 -9.91 2.80
CA ALA A 289 -42.97 -10.69 1.56
C ALA A 289 -42.40 -12.10 1.76
N ALA A 290 -41.21 -12.24 2.34
CA ALA A 290 -40.56 -13.52 2.60
C ALA A 290 -41.39 -14.44 3.52
N THR A 291 -42.00 -13.89 4.57
CA THR A 291 -42.90 -14.69 5.44
C THR A 291 -44.17 -15.13 4.73
N ALA A 292 -44.70 -14.33 3.79
CA ALA A 292 -45.84 -14.71 2.96
C ALA A 292 -45.46 -15.79 1.94
N GLU A 293 -44.30 -15.66 1.29
CA GLU A 293 -43.74 -16.68 0.39
C GLU A 293 -43.52 -18.00 1.12
N TRP A 294 -42.91 -17.97 2.31
CA TRP A 294 -42.65 -19.17 3.09
C TRP A 294 -43.94 -19.89 3.50
N LYS A 295 -44.99 -19.15 3.86
CA LYS A 295 -46.33 -19.71 4.10
C LYS A 295 -46.90 -20.40 2.85
N CYS A 296 -46.73 -19.80 1.66
CA CYS A 296 -47.17 -20.40 0.41
C CYS A 296 -46.38 -21.69 0.09
N ILE A 297 -45.06 -21.71 0.33
CA ILE A 297 -44.24 -22.92 0.15
C ILE A 297 -44.69 -24.04 1.09
N GLU A 298 -44.97 -23.72 2.35
CA GLU A 298 -45.45 -24.72 3.32
C GLU A 298 -46.85 -25.26 2.95
N GLU A 299 -47.75 -24.38 2.48
CA GLU A 299 -49.06 -24.80 1.95
C GLU A 299 -48.91 -25.72 0.72
N ILE A 300 -47.99 -25.42 -0.21
CA ILE A 300 -47.69 -26.25 -1.39
C ILE A 300 -47.19 -27.65 -0.97
N ARG A 301 -46.36 -27.72 0.08
CA ARG A 301 -45.81 -28.99 0.58
C ARG A 301 -46.89 -29.99 1.01
N HIS A 302 -48.08 -29.52 1.38
CA HIS A 302 -49.17 -30.35 1.87
C HIS A 302 -50.19 -30.75 0.79
N VAL A 303 -50.02 -30.27 -0.44
CA VAL A 303 -50.89 -30.57 -1.59
C VAL A 303 -50.70 -32.01 -2.04
N ARG A 304 -51.82 -32.72 -2.24
CA ARG A 304 -51.81 -34.10 -2.76
C ARG A 304 -52.66 -34.28 -4.01
N THR A 305 -53.58 -33.37 -4.29
CA THR A 305 -54.48 -33.46 -5.45
C THR A 305 -54.31 -32.28 -6.40
N ALA A 306 -54.60 -32.48 -7.68
CA ALA A 306 -54.52 -31.43 -8.70
C ALA A 306 -55.52 -30.28 -8.46
N LYS A 307 -56.69 -30.58 -7.90
CA LYS A 307 -57.71 -29.57 -7.57
C LYS A 307 -57.26 -28.61 -6.46
N ASP A 308 -56.54 -29.15 -5.47
CA ASP A 308 -55.98 -28.33 -4.39
C ASP A 308 -54.87 -27.40 -4.89
N LEU A 309 -54.16 -27.80 -5.95
CA LEU A 309 -53.13 -26.98 -6.61
C LEU A 309 -53.73 -25.76 -7.30
N ASP A 310 -54.88 -25.90 -7.96
CA ASP A 310 -55.58 -24.78 -8.62
C ASP A 310 -56.08 -23.73 -7.60
N VAL A 311 -56.64 -24.20 -6.48
CA VAL A 311 -57.08 -23.33 -5.37
C VAL A 311 -55.88 -22.59 -4.76
N LEU A 312 -54.74 -23.27 -4.63
CA LEU A 312 -53.52 -22.66 -4.13
C LEU A 312 -52.87 -21.71 -5.14
N GLN A 313 -52.96 -21.98 -6.44
CA GLN A 313 -52.53 -21.05 -7.48
C GLN A 313 -53.32 -19.75 -7.41
N GLU A 314 -54.65 -19.83 -7.27
CA GLU A 314 -55.48 -18.63 -7.12
C GLU A 314 -55.13 -17.86 -5.84
N LYS A 315 -54.88 -18.56 -4.74
CA LYS A 315 -54.50 -17.97 -3.46
C LYS A 315 -53.10 -17.35 -3.47
N ALA A 316 -52.13 -18.00 -4.14
CA ALA A 316 -50.77 -17.50 -4.32
C ALA A 316 -50.76 -16.28 -5.26
N GLN A 317 -51.52 -16.32 -6.35
CA GLN A 317 -51.67 -15.20 -7.27
C GLN A 317 -52.30 -13.98 -6.59
N ARG A 318 -53.31 -14.17 -5.73
CA ARG A 318 -53.92 -13.08 -4.95
C ARG A 318 -52.98 -12.50 -3.89
N ARG A 319 -52.10 -13.30 -3.29
CA ARG A 319 -51.22 -12.87 -2.18
C ARG A 319 -49.88 -12.29 -2.64
N LEU A 320 -49.31 -12.83 -3.71
CA LEU A 320 -47.93 -12.61 -4.12
C LEU A 320 -47.79 -12.24 -5.60
N GLY A 321 -48.88 -12.27 -6.38
CA GLY A 321 -48.79 -12.08 -7.83
C GLY A 321 -48.02 -13.18 -8.56
N THR A 322 -47.75 -14.32 -7.90
CA THR A 322 -46.99 -15.43 -8.47
C THR A 322 -47.85 -16.33 -9.32
N LYS A 323 -47.24 -16.89 -10.38
CA LYS A 323 -47.84 -17.97 -11.15
C LYS A 323 -47.14 -19.29 -10.83
N LEU A 324 -47.91 -20.26 -10.36
CA LEU A 324 -47.46 -21.64 -10.24
C LEU A 324 -47.61 -22.32 -11.61
N VAL A 325 -46.54 -22.89 -12.14
CA VAL A 325 -46.58 -23.65 -13.39
C VAL A 325 -46.20 -25.10 -13.08
N PRO A 326 -47.14 -26.06 -13.23
CA PRO A 326 -46.81 -27.47 -13.09
C PRO A 326 -45.98 -27.92 -14.30
N LYS A 327 -44.83 -28.55 -14.05
CA LYS A 327 -43.94 -29.11 -15.07
C LYS A 327 -43.65 -30.57 -14.71
N GLY A 328 -44.58 -31.46 -15.03
CA GLY A 328 -44.49 -32.87 -14.68
C GLY A 328 -44.62 -33.08 -13.16
N PRO A 329 -43.69 -33.79 -12.49
CA PRO A 329 -43.74 -33.97 -11.04
C PRO A 329 -43.28 -32.70 -10.27
N THR A 330 -42.61 -31.78 -10.96
CA THR A 330 -42.09 -30.51 -10.43
C THR A 330 -43.12 -29.38 -10.50
N VAL A 331 -43.16 -28.53 -9.47
CA VAL A 331 -43.89 -27.24 -9.52
C VAL A 331 -42.86 -26.13 -9.58
N THR A 332 -42.95 -25.27 -10.58
CA THR A 332 -42.08 -24.09 -10.72
C THR A 332 -42.86 -22.85 -10.26
N ILE A 333 -42.28 -22.12 -9.31
CA ILE A 333 -42.83 -20.83 -8.85
C ILE A 333 -42.19 -19.74 -9.70
N VAL A 334 -43.01 -19.00 -10.44
CA VAL A 334 -42.57 -17.86 -11.25
C VAL A 334 -43.10 -16.58 -10.61
N ASN A 335 -42.20 -15.74 -10.09
CA ASN A 335 -42.50 -14.36 -9.69
C ASN A 335 -42.77 -13.53 -10.95
N LEU A 336 -43.97 -12.94 -11.05
CA LEU A 336 -44.31 -11.96 -12.09
C LEU A 336 -43.95 -10.57 -11.57
N ASP A 337 -42.65 -10.24 -11.53
CA ASP A 337 -42.24 -8.91 -11.09
C ASP A 337 -42.53 -7.86 -12.18
N HIS A 338 -43.33 -6.86 -11.80
CA HIS A 338 -43.47 -5.57 -12.48
C HIS A 338 -42.70 -4.46 -11.75
N SER A 339 -41.49 -4.74 -11.23
CA SER A 339 -40.66 -3.70 -10.60
C SER A 339 -39.33 -3.52 -11.32
N THR A 340 -39.01 -2.26 -11.61
CA THR A 340 -37.85 -1.74 -12.35
C THR A 340 -36.53 -1.81 -11.57
N SER A 341 -36.34 -2.85 -10.76
CA SER A 341 -35.13 -3.04 -9.93
C SER A 341 -34.23 -4.10 -10.57
N PRO A 342 -32.92 -3.85 -10.79
CA PRO A 342 -32.05 -4.74 -11.58
C PRO A 342 -31.58 -6.00 -10.81
N LEU A 343 -32.25 -6.38 -9.72
CA LEU A 343 -31.89 -7.53 -8.91
C LEU A 343 -32.83 -8.71 -9.17
N LYS A 344 -32.44 -9.46 -10.21
CA LYS A 344 -32.59 -10.92 -10.38
C LYS A 344 -33.99 -11.53 -10.16
N THR A 345 -34.62 -11.88 -11.28
CA THR A 345 -35.66 -12.91 -11.37
C THR A 345 -35.17 -14.19 -10.69
N THR A 346 -35.70 -14.50 -9.51
CA THR A 346 -35.29 -15.67 -8.74
C THR A 346 -36.22 -16.83 -9.07
N THR A 347 -35.82 -17.68 -10.02
CA THR A 347 -36.56 -18.90 -10.37
C THR A 347 -36.24 -19.99 -9.37
N SER A 348 -37.14 -20.25 -8.42
CA SER A 348 -37.01 -21.37 -7.47
C SER A 348 -37.76 -22.59 -8.01
N THR A 349 -37.04 -23.67 -8.30
CA THR A 349 -37.62 -24.93 -8.82
C THR A 349 -37.66 -25.97 -7.71
N MET A 350 -38.86 -26.44 -7.35
CA MET A 350 -39.06 -27.44 -6.29
C MET A 350 -39.57 -28.76 -6.88
N LEU A 351 -38.81 -29.84 -6.66
CA LEU A 351 -39.17 -31.20 -7.04
C LEU A 351 -40.22 -31.77 -6.08
N MET A 352 -41.39 -32.12 -6.59
CA MET A 352 -42.36 -32.95 -5.88
C MET A 352 -42.52 -34.30 -6.59
N PRO A 353 -42.96 -35.36 -5.90
CA PRO A 353 -43.47 -36.56 -6.54
C PRO A 353 -44.99 -36.45 -6.63
N VAL A 354 -45.52 -36.01 -7.77
CA VAL A 354 -46.98 -36.08 -8.02
C VAL A 354 -47.31 -37.50 -8.46
N LYS A 355 -48.11 -38.23 -7.68
CA LYS A 355 -48.68 -39.51 -8.12
C LYS A 355 -49.71 -39.20 -9.20
N SER A 356 -49.45 -39.64 -10.42
CA SER A 356 -50.42 -39.59 -11.51
C SER A 356 -51.54 -40.59 -11.21
N ASP A 357 -52.74 -40.10 -10.92
CA ASP A 357 -53.94 -40.92 -10.96
C ASP A 357 -54.21 -41.28 -12.42
N HIS A 358 -53.82 -42.50 -12.81
CA HIS A 358 -54.25 -43.11 -14.05
C HIS A 358 -55.70 -43.58 -13.88
N THR A 359 -56.62 -42.90 -14.56
CA THR A 359 -57.90 -43.47 -15.03
C THR A 359 -57.74 -43.98 -16.44
#